data_AF-A0A7R8ZU01-F1
#
_entry.id   AF-A0A7R8ZU01-F1
#
_cell.length_a   1.000
_cell.length_b   1.000
_cell.length_c   1.000
_cell.angle_alpha   90.00
_cell.angle_beta   90.00
_cell.angle_gamma   90.00
#
_symmetry.space_group_name_H-M   'P 1'
#
loop_
_entity.id
_entity.type
_entity.pdbx_description
1 polymer ?
#
loop_
_entity_poly.entity_id
_entity_poly.type
_entity_poly.pdbx_seq_one_letter_code
_entity_poly.pdbx_strand_id
1 'polypeptide(L)'
;SGSDKPHWKDVDNNLHRSLGIALREFREAYPYFKGPFKDMGYNLQRYQPGEYYHWHIDGGSHQFAERQLVALWYLNDVPVAAGGSTDFLFQDIQVQPEKGKLILFPPFWTHEHRAAELKSGVKYIATTWITFA
;
A
#
# COMPACT_ATOMS: atom_id res chain seq x y z
N SER A 1 -6.32 -12.27 -14.39
CA SER A 1 -7.40 -11.63 -13.62
C SER A 1 -8.05 -12.68 -12.73
N GLY A 2 -8.04 -12.48 -11.41
CA GLY A 2 -8.64 -13.40 -10.43
C GLY A 2 -10.09 -13.03 -10.05
N SER A 3 -10.71 -12.11 -10.79
CA SER A 3 -11.97 -11.43 -10.44
C SER A 3 -13.18 -12.34 -10.25
N ASP A 4 -13.16 -13.54 -10.83
CA ASP A 4 -14.37 -14.37 -10.96
C ASP A 4 -14.46 -15.49 -9.91
N LYS A 5 -13.51 -15.56 -8.97
CA LYS A 5 -13.54 -16.55 -7.90
C LYS A 5 -14.28 -16.00 -6.67
N PRO A 6 -15.25 -16.72 -6.07
CA PRO A 6 -16.08 -16.21 -4.96
C PRO A 6 -15.27 -15.65 -3.78
N HIS A 7 -14.18 -16.32 -3.39
CA HIS A 7 -13.29 -15.88 -2.31
C HIS A 7 -12.56 -14.55 -2.61
N TRP A 8 -12.38 -14.22 -3.88
CA TRP A 8 -11.73 -12.98 -4.28
C TRP A 8 -12.66 -11.78 -4.08
N LYS A 9 -13.96 -11.96 -4.28
CA LYS A 9 -14.96 -10.90 -4.04
C LYS A 9 -15.00 -10.48 -2.57
N ASP A 10 -14.86 -11.42 -1.65
CA ASP A 10 -14.86 -11.10 -0.22
C ASP A 10 -13.61 -10.31 0.19
N VAL A 11 -12.44 -10.67 -0.34
CA VAL A 11 -11.20 -9.92 -0.11
C VAL A 11 -11.29 -8.51 -0.68
N ASP A 12 -11.76 -8.38 -1.91
CA ASP A 12 -11.96 -7.10 -2.60
C ASP A 12 -12.91 -6.18 -1.81
N ASN A 13 -14.08 -6.69 -1.43
CA ASN A 13 -15.07 -5.96 -0.62
C ASN A 13 -14.50 -5.49 0.72
N ASN A 14 -13.71 -6.34 1.39
CA ASN A 14 -13.11 -5.99 2.68
C ASN A 14 -12.05 -4.89 2.55
N LEU A 15 -11.19 -4.98 1.54
CA LEU A 15 -10.17 -3.96 1.28
C LEU A 15 -10.82 -2.63 0.84
N HIS A 16 -11.82 -2.67 -0.03
CA HIS A 16 -12.57 -1.48 -0.45
C HIS A 16 -13.28 -0.81 0.74
N ARG A 17 -13.93 -1.58 1.62
CA ARG A 17 -14.54 -1.05 2.83
C ARG A 17 -13.51 -0.43 3.77
N SER A 18 -12.38 -1.10 4.00
CA SER A 18 -11.28 -0.59 4.82
C SER A 18 -10.74 0.73 4.27
N LEU A 19 -10.49 0.80 2.96
CA LEU A 19 -10.05 2.01 2.28
C LEU A 19 -11.07 3.14 2.44
N GLY A 20 -12.37 2.87 2.26
CA GLY A 20 -13.42 3.88 2.38
C GLY A 20 -13.54 4.48 3.80
N ILE A 21 -13.22 3.72 4.84
CA ILE A 21 -13.14 4.24 6.22
C ILE A 21 -11.93 5.16 6.36
N ALA A 22 -10.75 4.68 5.97
CA ALA A 22 -9.51 5.44 6.08
C ALA A 22 -9.53 6.75 5.27
N LEU A 23 -10.08 6.72 4.05
CA LEU A 23 -10.21 7.91 3.21
C LEU A 23 -11.16 8.95 3.80
N ARG A 24 -12.17 8.53 4.58
CA ARG A 24 -13.07 9.47 5.26
C ARG A 24 -12.32 10.29 6.30
N GLU A 25 -11.48 9.64 7.10
CA GLU A 25 -10.62 10.30 8.09
C GLU A 25 -9.54 11.16 7.40
N PHE A 26 -8.89 10.62 6.37
CA PHE A 26 -7.86 11.32 5.60
C PHE A 26 -8.38 12.64 5.00
N ARG A 27 -9.61 12.64 4.50
CA ARG A 27 -10.27 13.83 3.92
C ARG A 27 -10.53 14.95 4.91
N GLU A 28 -10.70 14.63 6.19
CA GLU A 28 -10.85 15.65 7.23
C GLU A 28 -9.50 16.33 7.51
N ALA A 29 -8.41 15.57 7.48
CA ALA A 29 -7.06 16.10 7.65
C ALA A 29 -6.57 16.90 6.43
N TYR A 30 -6.95 16.48 5.21
CA TYR A 30 -6.46 17.07 3.96
C TYR A 30 -7.64 17.49 3.04
N PRO A 31 -8.17 18.71 3.19
CA PRO A 31 -9.33 19.18 2.43
C PRO A 31 -9.18 19.14 0.91
N TYR A 32 -7.95 19.25 0.39
CA TYR A 32 -7.67 19.13 -1.04
C TYR A 32 -8.04 17.74 -1.60
N PHE A 33 -8.05 16.71 -0.75
CA PHE A 33 -8.38 15.34 -1.12
C PHE A 33 -9.89 15.00 -0.96
N LYS A 34 -10.79 16.01 -0.89
CA LYS A 34 -12.24 15.77 -0.68
C LYS A 34 -13.04 15.35 -1.92
N GLY A 35 -12.45 15.43 -3.12
CA GLY A 35 -13.11 15.08 -4.39
C GLY A 35 -13.57 13.61 -4.49
N PRO A 36 -14.27 13.23 -5.57
CA PRO A 36 -14.53 11.82 -5.85
C PRO A 36 -13.23 11.10 -6.27
N PHE A 37 -13.10 9.82 -5.92
CA PHE A 37 -11.96 9.00 -6.29
C PHE A 37 -12.40 7.58 -6.64
N LYS A 38 -11.52 6.87 -7.35
CA LYS A 38 -11.59 5.45 -7.63
C LYS A 38 -10.28 4.77 -7.23
N ASP A 39 -10.37 3.55 -6.72
CA ASP A 39 -9.21 2.67 -6.60
C ASP A 39 -8.91 1.97 -7.93
N MET A 40 -7.68 1.52 -8.13
CA MET A 40 -7.21 0.85 -9.35
C MET A 40 -7.22 -0.68 -9.23
N GLY A 41 -8.02 -1.24 -8.29
CA GLY A 41 -8.01 -2.66 -7.95
C GLY A 41 -6.87 -3.06 -7.01
N TYR A 42 -6.97 -4.25 -6.43
CA TYR A 42 -6.07 -4.70 -5.36
C TYR A 42 -5.06 -5.72 -5.85
N ASN A 43 -3.78 -5.45 -5.59
CA ASN A 43 -2.67 -6.34 -5.86
C ASN A 43 -2.21 -7.03 -4.57
N LEU A 44 -2.23 -8.36 -4.57
CA LEU A 44 -1.61 -9.15 -3.50
C LEU A 44 -0.16 -9.48 -3.85
N GLN A 45 0.73 -9.31 -2.88
CA GLN A 45 2.13 -9.67 -3.03
C GLN A 45 2.60 -10.47 -1.83
N ARG A 46 3.53 -11.41 -2.08
CA ARG A 46 4.19 -12.23 -1.07
C ARG A 46 5.71 -12.04 -1.22
N TYR A 47 6.39 -11.80 -0.12
CA TYR A 47 7.84 -11.81 -0.03
C TYR A 47 8.33 -13.03 0.76
N GLN A 48 9.39 -13.65 0.26
CA GLN A 48 10.17 -14.74 0.84
C GLN A 48 11.52 -14.22 1.35
N PRO A 49 12.25 -15.01 2.16
CA PRO A 49 13.58 -14.62 2.62
C PRO A 49 14.52 -14.28 1.46
N GLY A 50 15.22 -13.15 1.56
CA GLY A 50 16.08 -12.56 0.53
C GLY A 50 15.36 -11.67 -0.48
N GLU A 51 14.02 -11.66 -0.51
CA GLU A 51 13.25 -10.79 -1.40
C GLU A 51 13.09 -9.39 -0.80
N TYR A 52 13.16 -8.39 -1.69
CA TYR A 52 13.05 -6.98 -1.37
C TYR A 52 12.57 -6.22 -2.61
N TYR A 53 12.25 -4.94 -2.44
CA TYR A 53 12.00 -4.05 -3.57
C TYR A 53 12.85 -2.80 -3.40
N HIS A 54 13.51 -2.36 -4.46
CA HIS A 54 14.43 -1.22 -4.39
C HIS A 54 13.71 0.10 -4.09
N TRP A 55 14.49 1.14 -3.77
CA TRP A 55 13.97 2.49 -3.68
C TRP A 55 13.27 2.90 -4.97
N HIS A 56 12.05 3.40 -4.85
CA HIS A 56 11.20 3.76 -5.97
C HIS A 56 10.11 4.75 -5.55
N ILE A 57 9.40 5.24 -6.55
CA ILE A 57 8.14 5.98 -6.41
C ILE A 57 7.05 5.26 -7.20
N ASP A 58 5.80 5.42 -6.75
CA ASP A 58 4.64 4.74 -7.34
C ASP A 58 3.92 5.58 -8.41
N GLY A 59 4.27 6.86 -8.52
CA GLY A 59 3.80 7.81 -9.50
C GLY A 59 4.94 8.20 -10.43
N GLY A 60 4.64 8.72 -11.63
CA GLY A 60 5.68 9.04 -12.60
C GLY A 60 5.15 9.29 -14.01
N SER A 61 6.00 9.07 -15.01
CA SER A 61 5.69 9.40 -16.41
C SER A 61 4.47 8.65 -16.95
N HIS A 62 3.71 9.31 -17.83
CA HIS A 62 2.61 8.74 -18.60
C HIS A 62 1.53 8.05 -17.75
N GLN A 63 1.49 6.72 -17.78
CA GLN A 63 0.36 5.89 -17.31
C GLN A 63 0.19 5.87 -15.78
N PHE A 64 1.16 6.37 -15.02
CA PHE A 64 1.11 6.40 -13.55
C PHE A 64 0.91 7.80 -12.99
N ALA A 65 0.78 8.82 -13.86
CA ALA A 65 0.61 10.21 -13.46
C ALA A 65 -0.75 10.48 -12.79
N GLU A 66 -1.74 9.62 -13.01
CA GLU A 66 -3.08 9.77 -12.43
C GLU A 66 -3.15 9.36 -10.94
N ARG A 67 -2.16 8.61 -10.44
CA ARG A 67 -2.11 8.14 -9.05
C ARG A 67 -1.91 9.31 -8.09
N GLN A 68 -2.79 9.43 -7.12
CA GLN A 68 -2.79 10.51 -6.13
C GLN A 68 -2.43 10.02 -4.72
N LEU A 69 -2.68 8.75 -4.43
CA LEU A 69 -2.39 8.15 -3.14
C LEU A 69 -2.12 6.65 -3.31
N VAL A 70 -1.19 6.12 -2.53
CA VAL A 70 -0.96 4.68 -2.36
C VAL A 70 -1.67 4.23 -1.09
N ALA A 71 -2.32 3.07 -1.14
CA ALA A 71 -2.81 2.37 0.03
C ALA A 71 -2.17 0.98 0.10
N LEU A 72 -1.48 0.70 1.20
CA LEU A 72 -0.80 -0.57 1.44
C LEU A 72 -1.24 -1.16 2.78
N TRP A 73 -1.75 -2.39 2.72
CA TRP A 73 -2.10 -3.19 3.91
C TRP A 73 -1.06 -4.26 4.16
N TYR A 74 -0.72 -4.46 5.43
CA TYR A 74 0.00 -5.64 5.87
C TYR A 74 -0.99 -6.73 6.29
N LEU A 75 -0.88 -7.91 5.68
CA LEU A 75 -1.84 -9.00 5.86
C LEU A 75 -1.41 -9.99 6.95
N ASN A 76 -0.17 -9.87 7.43
CA ASN A 76 0.37 -10.61 8.57
C ASN A 76 1.42 -9.78 9.31
N ASP A 77 1.69 -10.17 10.55
CA ASP A 77 2.78 -9.62 11.34
C ASP A 77 4.12 -10.13 10.82
N VAL A 78 5.12 -9.25 10.80
CA VAL A 78 6.52 -9.59 10.55
C VAL A 78 7.35 -9.07 11.73
N PRO A 79 8.05 -9.94 12.48
CA PRO A 79 8.91 -9.49 13.58
C PRO A 79 10.02 -8.56 13.08
N VAL A 80 10.38 -7.55 13.87
CA VAL A 80 11.47 -6.60 13.52
C VAL A 80 12.78 -7.32 13.18
N ALA A 81 13.12 -8.39 13.91
CA ALA A 81 14.31 -9.19 13.66
C ALA A 81 14.34 -9.87 12.28
N ALA A 82 13.17 -10.06 11.66
CA ALA A 82 13.03 -10.63 10.32
C ALA A 82 13.18 -9.57 9.20
N GLY A 83 13.29 -8.28 9.52
CA GLY A 83 13.33 -7.22 8.51
C GLY A 83 11.95 -6.99 7.86
N GLY A 84 11.93 -6.76 6.55
CA GLY A 84 10.68 -6.65 5.78
C GLY A 84 9.86 -5.37 6.00
N SER A 85 10.44 -4.32 6.58
CA SER A 85 9.79 -3.01 6.74
C SER A 85 9.46 -2.35 5.39
N THR A 86 8.54 -1.39 5.42
CA THR A 86 8.43 -0.38 4.36
C THR A 86 9.18 0.86 4.83
N ASP A 87 10.24 1.23 4.13
CA ASP A 87 11.09 2.36 4.52
C ASP A 87 10.78 3.56 3.62
N PHE A 88 10.78 4.76 4.20
CA PHE A 88 10.57 6.04 3.51
C PHE A 88 11.82 6.90 3.62
N LEU A 89 12.46 7.19 2.48
CA LEU A 89 13.80 7.76 2.43
C LEU A 89 13.88 9.16 3.03
N PHE A 90 12.93 10.03 2.68
CA PHE A 90 12.98 11.45 3.07
C PHE A 90 12.34 11.73 4.42
N GLN A 91 11.51 10.82 4.92
CA GLN A 91 10.84 10.97 6.22
C GLN A 91 11.66 10.41 7.37
N ASP A 92 12.69 9.60 7.08
CA ASP A 92 13.43 8.81 8.09
C ASP A 92 12.48 7.94 8.93
N ILE A 93 11.54 7.28 8.25
CA ILE A 93 10.53 6.42 8.86
C ILE A 93 10.65 5.02 8.30
N GLN A 94 10.58 4.03 9.19
CA GLN A 94 10.46 2.61 8.85
C GLN A 94 9.16 2.07 9.46
N VAL A 95 8.27 1.57 8.61
CA VAL A 95 7.01 0.97 9.04
C VAL A 95 7.15 -0.54 9.05
N GLN A 96 7.09 -1.12 10.24
CA GLN A 96 7.09 -2.57 10.40
C GLN A 96 5.70 -3.16 10.06
N PRO A 97 5.63 -4.28 9.31
CA PRO A 97 4.38 -4.98 9.04
C PRO A 97 3.71 -5.47 10.33
N GLU A 98 2.50 -5.02 10.53
CA GLU A 98 1.61 -5.43 11.62
C GLU A 98 0.25 -5.73 11.00
N LYS A 99 -0.30 -6.90 11.29
CA LYS A 99 -1.49 -7.41 10.63
C LYS A 99 -2.65 -6.43 10.75
N GLY A 100 -3.24 -6.07 9.60
CA GLY A 100 -4.38 -5.16 9.53
C GLY A 100 -4.01 -3.68 9.48
N LYS A 101 -2.73 -3.31 9.70
CA LYS A 101 -2.25 -1.94 9.53
C LYS A 101 -2.33 -1.53 8.05
N LEU A 102 -2.91 -0.36 7.82
CA LEU A 102 -2.96 0.34 6.55
C LEU A 102 -2.06 1.57 6.62
N ILE A 103 -1.20 1.76 5.63
CA ILE A 103 -0.50 3.01 5.41
C ILE A 103 -0.99 3.68 4.13
N LEU A 104 -1.16 5.00 4.23
CA LEU A 104 -1.51 5.89 3.12
C LEU A 104 -0.37 6.86 2.90
N PHE A 105 0.11 6.97 1.66
CA PHE A 105 1.18 7.91 1.34
C PHE A 105 1.10 8.40 -0.12
N PRO A 106 1.55 9.64 -0.41
CA PRO A 106 1.63 10.15 -1.77
C PRO A 106 2.56 9.30 -2.65
N PRO A 107 2.23 9.05 -3.93
CA PRO A 107 3.06 8.24 -4.82
C PRO A 107 4.21 9.03 -5.47
N PHE A 108 4.57 10.21 -4.94
CA PHE A 108 5.47 11.16 -5.61
C PHE A 108 6.88 11.15 -5.04
N TRP A 109 7.79 11.92 -5.66
CA TRP A 109 9.22 12.03 -5.31
C TRP A 109 9.49 12.42 -3.86
N THR A 110 8.52 12.98 -3.13
CA THR A 110 8.67 13.26 -1.69
C THR A 110 8.54 12.02 -0.81
N HIS A 111 8.08 10.89 -1.35
CA HIS A 111 7.83 9.64 -0.64
C HIS A 111 8.49 8.46 -1.38
N GLU A 112 9.73 8.66 -1.79
CA GLU A 112 10.57 7.55 -2.25
C GLU A 112 10.66 6.50 -1.15
N HIS A 113 10.30 5.27 -1.48
CA HIS A 113 10.12 4.20 -0.51
C HIS A 113 10.63 2.87 -1.06
N ARG A 114 10.79 1.90 -0.17
CA ARG A 114 11.21 0.54 -0.51
C ARG A 114 10.55 -0.50 0.36
N ALA A 115 10.55 -1.74 -0.09
CA ALA A 115 10.36 -2.89 0.80
C ALA A 115 11.76 -3.36 1.24
N ALA A 116 12.10 -3.19 2.51
CA ALA A 116 13.34 -3.70 3.07
C ALA A 116 13.39 -5.23 2.93
N GLU A 117 14.61 -5.77 2.87
CA GLU A 117 14.83 -7.21 2.74
C GLU A 117 14.15 -7.98 3.88
N LEU A 118 13.36 -8.98 3.49
CA LEU A 118 12.86 -9.98 4.42
C LEU A 118 13.97 -11.00 4.66
N LYS A 119 14.45 -11.12 5.88
CA LYS A 119 15.54 -12.03 6.26
C LYS A 119 15.05 -13.44 6.61
N SER A 120 13.82 -13.54 7.13
CA SER A 120 13.22 -14.81 7.54
C SER A 120 11.68 -14.72 7.57
N GLY A 121 11.01 -15.86 7.55
CA GLY A 121 9.54 -15.92 7.57
C GLY A 121 8.91 -15.57 6.21
N VAL A 122 7.72 -14.96 6.25
CA VAL A 122 6.95 -14.56 5.05
C VAL A 122 6.24 -13.24 5.31
N LYS A 123 6.17 -12.37 4.29
CA LYS A 123 5.41 -11.12 4.32
C LYS A 123 4.35 -11.12 3.24
N TYR A 124 3.12 -10.76 3.59
CA TYR A 124 2.01 -10.59 2.68
C TYR A 124 1.51 -9.16 2.74
N ILE A 125 1.33 -8.54 1.57
CA ILE A 125 0.74 -7.22 1.45
C ILE A 125 -0.40 -7.22 0.43
N ALA A 126 -1.36 -6.32 0.63
CA ALA A 126 -2.25 -5.85 -0.42
C ALA A 126 -1.89 -4.40 -0.74
N THR A 127 -1.93 -4.01 -2.01
CA THR A 127 -1.68 -2.62 -2.44
C THR A 127 -2.73 -2.21 -3.47
N THR A 128 -3.19 -0.96 -3.37
CA THR A 128 -3.94 -0.30 -4.44
C THR A 128 -3.47 1.15 -4.58
N TRP A 129 -3.85 1.78 -5.68
CA TRP A 129 -3.64 3.20 -5.93
C TRP A 129 -4.98 3.89 -6.09
N ILE A 130 -5.04 5.12 -5.62
CA ILE A 130 -6.22 5.96 -5.67
C ILE A 130 -5.98 7.05 -6.73
N THR A 131 -6.96 7.24 -7.61
CA THR A 131 -6.96 8.27 -8.66
C THR A 131 -8.21 9.14 -8.51
N PHE A 132 -8.17 10.39 -8.97
CA PHE A 132 -9.40 11.20 -9.05
C PHE A 132 -10.40 10.56 -10.03
N ALA A 133 -11.69 10.63 -9.69
CA ALA A 133 -12.77 10.13 -10.52
C ALA A 133 -13.43 11.24 -11.35
#